data_AF-A0AA95GLU7-F1
#
_entry.id   AF-A0AA95GLU7-F1
#
_cell.length_a   1.000
_cell.length_b   1.000
_cell.length_c   1.000
_cell.angle_alpha   90.00
_cell.angle_beta   90.00
_cell.angle_gamma   90.00
#
_symmetry.space_group_name_H-M   'P 1'
#
loop_
_entity.id
_entity.type
_entity.pdbx_description
1 polymer ?
#
loop_
_entity_poly.entity_id
_entity_poly.type
_entity_poly.pdbx_seq_one_letter_code
_entity_poly.pdbx_strand_id
1 'polypeptide(L)'
;MVILNTGNNQPIKTPIVRVYPNLIPPDIETPVTVPPLENGYQPLYVMFNNPRHLPGVVTGNGQEVTGNWLNQAGAELGAPIPRQIADKLRGKKFASFDQFRQAFWQEVAKDNELSRQFGAANLGNIINGKAPSPREIDQIGGRVKYELHHINYIKNGGEVYNIDNLSIVTPKRHIDIHKEGK
;
A
#
# COMPACT_ATOMS: atom_id res chain seq x y z
N MET A 1 6.46 3.60 11.22
CA MET A 1 6.34 4.69 12.21
C MET A 1 5.76 4.11 13.49
N VAL A 2 6.44 4.35 14.62
CA VAL A 2 6.07 3.82 15.94
C VAL A 2 5.17 4.86 16.62
N ILE A 3 3.98 4.46 17.05
CA ILE A 3 3.08 5.31 17.87
C ILE A 3 3.07 4.71 19.27
N LEU A 4 3.26 5.55 20.29
CA LEU A 4 3.41 5.14 21.67
C LEU A 4 2.16 5.54 22.46
N ASN A 5 1.56 4.59 23.14
CA ASN A 5 0.36 4.78 23.95
C ASN A 5 0.59 4.16 25.32
N THR A 6 0.36 4.93 26.39
CA THR A 6 0.62 4.50 27.78
C THR A 6 -0.58 3.80 28.44
N GLY A 7 -1.72 3.75 27.76
CA GLY A 7 -2.94 3.11 28.28
C GLY A 7 -3.56 3.80 29.51
N ASN A 8 -2.97 4.89 30.01
CA ASN A 8 -3.36 5.57 31.24
C ASN A 8 -3.44 7.11 31.11
N ASN A 9 -3.44 7.65 29.89
CA ASN A 9 -3.50 9.10 29.58
C ASN A 9 -2.47 10.00 30.28
N GLN A 10 -1.40 9.44 30.84
CA GLN A 10 -0.32 10.22 31.43
C GLN A 10 0.66 10.72 30.35
N PRO A 11 1.20 11.95 30.46
CA PRO A 11 2.17 12.48 29.52
C PRO A 11 3.45 11.63 29.55
N ILE A 12 3.83 11.13 28.39
CA ILE A 12 5.00 10.27 28.23
C ILE A 12 6.26 11.15 28.28
N LYS A 13 7.21 10.86 29.19
CA LYS A 13 8.60 11.31 28.97
C LYS A 13 9.03 10.70 27.63
N THR A 14 9.42 11.53 26.68
CA THR A 14 9.73 11.18 25.29
C THR A 14 10.42 9.82 25.22
N PRO A 15 9.76 8.78 24.72
CA PRO A 15 10.37 7.47 24.73
C PRO A 15 11.51 7.45 23.72
N ILE A 16 12.57 6.71 24.05
CA ILE A 16 13.65 6.45 23.12
C ILE A 16 13.11 5.46 22.09
N VAL A 17 12.60 5.98 20.96
CA VAL A 17 12.19 5.15 19.82
C VAL A 17 13.46 4.67 19.13
N ARG A 18 13.79 3.38 19.29
CA ARG A 18 14.75 2.71 18.40
C ARG A 18 13.97 1.97 17.32
N VAL A 19 14.09 2.43 16.08
CA VAL A 19 13.63 1.69 14.90
C VAL A 19 14.77 0.78 14.46
N TYR A 20 14.57 -0.53 14.55
CA TYR A 20 15.51 -1.50 14.00
C TYR A 20 15.09 -1.85 12.56
N PRO A 21 15.89 -1.53 11.53
CA PRO A 21 15.65 -2.05 10.19
C PRO A 21 15.94 -3.56 10.20
N ASN A 22 15.09 -4.34 9.52
CA ASN A 22 15.24 -5.78 9.29
C ASN A 22 15.09 -6.68 10.52
N LEU A 23 13.93 -6.65 11.16
CA LEU A 23 13.48 -7.82 11.91
C LEU A 23 12.76 -8.74 10.91
N ILE A 24 13.28 -9.97 10.76
CA ILE A 24 12.48 -11.09 10.25
C ILE A 24 11.17 -11.04 11.05
N PRO A 25 9.99 -10.94 10.42
CA PRO A 25 8.75 -10.95 11.18
C PRO A 25 8.79 -12.23 12.04
N PRO A 26 8.79 -12.13 13.37
CA PRO A 26 8.58 -13.32 14.17
C PRO A 26 7.25 -13.91 13.71
N ASP A 27 7.22 -15.22 13.53
CA ASP A 27 5.97 -15.94 13.30
C ASP A 27 4.98 -15.47 14.38
N ILE A 28 3.81 -14.98 13.97
CA ILE A 28 2.87 -14.25 14.84
C ILE A 28 2.35 -15.10 16.00
N GLU A 29 2.68 -16.38 16.03
CA GLU A 29 2.41 -17.33 17.10
C GLU A 29 3.58 -17.54 18.07
N THR A 30 4.71 -16.84 17.91
CA THR A 30 5.81 -16.90 18.89
C THR A 30 5.58 -15.89 20.02
N PRO A 31 5.17 -16.33 21.23
CA PRO A 31 5.16 -15.44 22.38
C PRO A 31 6.60 -15.03 22.67
N VAL A 32 6.95 -13.78 22.35
CA VAL A 32 8.20 -13.17 22.80
C VAL A 32 8.10 -13.07 24.32
N THR A 33 8.74 -14.01 25.01
CA THR A 33 8.81 -13.99 26.47
C THR A 33 9.84 -12.93 26.84
N VAL A 34 9.36 -11.74 27.21
CA VAL A 34 10.23 -10.69 27.74
C VAL A 34 10.54 -11.08 29.19
N PRO A 35 11.81 -11.34 29.58
CA PRO A 35 12.14 -11.62 30.97
C PRO A 35 11.65 -10.45 31.84
N PRO A 36 11.20 -10.71 33.08
CA PRO A 36 10.93 -9.63 34.01
C PRO A 36 12.21 -8.79 34.16
N LEU A 37 12.08 -7.48 33.95
CA LEU A 37 13.18 -6.54 34.06
C LEU A 37 13.66 -6.54 35.52
N GLU A 38 14.82 -7.15 35.78
CA GLU A 38 15.57 -6.83 36.99
C GLU A 38 15.90 -5.32 36.93
N ASN A 39 15.46 -4.59 37.96
CA ASN A 39 15.76 -3.19 38.26
C ASN A 39 15.10 -2.11 37.37
N GLY A 40 13.85 -1.76 37.67
CA GLY A 40 13.35 -0.37 37.55
C GLY A 40 13.25 0.25 36.16
N TYR A 41 13.49 -0.48 35.08
CA TYR A 41 13.32 0.02 33.71
C TYR A 41 11.86 -0.06 33.25
N GLN A 42 11.40 0.98 32.55
CA GLN A 42 10.07 1.03 31.94
C GLN A 42 9.97 -0.01 30.81
N PRO A 43 8.83 -0.72 30.65
CA PRO A 43 8.65 -1.69 29.59
C PRO A 43 8.76 -1.04 28.20
N LEU A 44 9.59 -1.64 27.32
CA LEU A 44 9.73 -1.24 25.92
C LEU A 44 8.72 -2.03 25.07
N TYR A 45 7.71 -1.34 24.54
CA TYR A 45 6.77 -1.91 23.57
C TYR A 45 7.31 -1.76 22.16
N VAL A 46 7.60 -2.88 21.50
CA VAL A 46 7.97 -2.92 20.08
C VAL A 46 6.75 -3.38 19.27
N MET A 47 6.13 -2.46 18.53
CA MET A 47 4.99 -2.74 17.66
C MET A 47 5.44 -2.77 16.20
N PHE A 48 5.30 -3.93 15.54
CA PHE A 48 5.51 -4.08 14.11
C PHE A 48 4.30 -3.54 13.34
N ASN A 49 4.22 -2.22 13.21
CA ASN A 49 3.12 -1.61 12.47
C ASN A 49 3.44 -1.58 10.98
N ASN A 50 2.67 -2.33 10.18
CA ASN A 50 2.70 -2.20 8.72
C ASN A 50 2.42 -0.74 8.35
N PRO A 51 3.36 -0.01 7.70
CA PRO A 51 3.15 1.41 7.38
C PRO A 51 1.90 1.68 6.54
N ARG A 52 1.38 0.67 5.83
CA ARG A 52 0.11 0.75 5.08
C ARG A 52 -1.13 0.87 5.97
N HIS A 53 -1.04 0.61 7.27
CA HIS A 53 -2.15 0.76 8.22
C HIS A 53 -2.14 2.13 8.93
N LEU A 54 -1.13 2.96 8.68
CA LEU A 54 -1.03 4.27 9.27
C LEU A 54 -1.65 5.33 8.36
N PRO A 55 -2.26 6.39 8.92
CA PRO A 55 -2.77 7.49 8.10
C PRO A 55 -1.66 8.23 7.35
N GLY A 56 -1.99 8.78 6.20
CA GLY A 56 -1.07 9.61 5.42
C GLY A 56 -1.76 10.50 4.41
N VAL A 57 -1.00 11.46 3.89
CA VAL A 57 -1.45 12.43 2.88
C VAL A 57 -0.87 12.03 1.54
N VAL A 58 -1.71 12.07 0.50
CA VAL A 58 -1.29 11.73 -0.86
C VAL A 58 -0.41 12.81 -1.45
N THR A 59 0.74 12.42 -1.97
CA THR A 59 1.70 13.26 -2.71
C THR A 59 1.97 12.67 -4.10
N GLY A 60 2.80 13.34 -4.91
CA GLY A 60 3.19 12.88 -6.23
C GLY A 60 2.29 13.38 -7.36
N ASN A 61 2.77 13.25 -8.59
CA ASN A 61 2.17 13.85 -9.77
C ASN A 61 1.35 12.87 -10.62
N GLY A 62 1.70 11.59 -10.62
CA GLY A 62 1.21 10.64 -11.61
C GLY A 62 1.75 10.93 -13.02
N GLN A 63 1.33 10.14 -13.99
CA GLN A 63 1.82 10.23 -15.37
C GLN A 63 0.67 10.35 -16.36
N GLU A 64 0.95 10.94 -17.53
CA GLU A 64 0.02 10.85 -18.65
C GLU A 64 -0.05 9.40 -19.13
N VAL A 65 -1.27 8.94 -19.41
CA VAL A 65 -1.54 7.59 -19.89
C VAL A 65 -2.32 7.69 -21.18
N THR A 66 -2.09 6.76 -22.11
CA THR A 66 -2.76 6.74 -23.40
C THR A 66 -3.21 5.32 -23.73
N GLY A 67 -4.18 5.20 -24.65
CA GLY A 67 -4.69 3.92 -25.11
C GLY A 67 -5.28 3.07 -23.97
N ASN A 68 -5.05 1.76 -24.05
CA ASN A 68 -5.48 0.81 -23.02
C ASN A 68 -4.48 0.80 -21.87
N TRP A 69 -4.69 1.69 -20.91
CA TRP A 69 -3.76 1.99 -19.82
C TRP A 69 -3.29 0.75 -19.05
N LEU A 70 -4.21 -0.15 -18.66
CA LEU A 70 -3.85 -1.34 -17.88
C LEU A 70 -3.16 -2.46 -18.68
N ASN A 71 -2.98 -2.33 -20.00
CA ASN A 71 -2.19 -3.31 -20.75
C ASN A 71 -0.72 -3.34 -20.29
N GLN A 72 -0.20 -2.25 -19.75
CA GLN A 72 1.17 -2.17 -19.22
C GLN A 72 1.32 -2.84 -17.85
N ALA A 73 0.23 -3.17 -17.16
CA ALA A 73 0.28 -3.74 -15.80
C ALA A 73 0.90 -5.15 -15.76
N GLY A 74 0.98 -5.84 -16.90
CA GLY A 74 1.64 -7.15 -17.01
C GLY A 74 3.13 -7.08 -17.36
N ALA A 75 3.70 -5.89 -17.56
CA ALA A 75 5.06 -5.69 -18.07
C ALA A 75 5.90 -4.79 -17.14
N GLU A 76 7.23 -4.88 -17.27
CA GLU A 76 8.22 -4.00 -16.60
C GLU A 76 7.88 -3.70 -15.13
N LEU A 77 7.68 -2.43 -14.76
CA LEU A 77 7.32 -2.00 -13.41
C LEU A 77 5.80 -1.84 -13.21
N GLY A 78 4.98 -2.18 -14.21
CA GLY A 78 3.53 -2.02 -14.21
C GLY A 78 3.05 -0.70 -14.82
N ALA A 79 1.74 -0.52 -14.86
CA ALA A 79 1.12 0.70 -15.37
C ALA A 79 1.23 1.84 -14.33
N PRO A 80 1.61 3.07 -14.73
CA PRO A 80 1.72 4.18 -13.79
C PRO A 80 0.34 4.64 -13.33
N ILE A 81 0.30 5.40 -12.24
CA ILE A 81 -0.93 6.07 -11.79
C ILE A 81 -1.25 7.26 -12.74
N PRO A 82 -2.46 7.34 -13.33
CA PRO A 82 -2.83 8.43 -14.22
C PRO A 82 -2.83 9.78 -13.52
N ARG A 83 -2.23 10.80 -14.15
CA ARG A 83 -2.13 12.17 -13.61
C ARG A 83 -3.49 12.73 -13.22
N GLN A 84 -4.51 12.53 -14.06
CA GLN A 84 -5.86 13.02 -13.79
C GLN A 84 -6.49 12.40 -12.55
N ILE A 85 -6.09 11.17 -12.17
CA ILE A 85 -6.52 10.54 -10.92
C ILE A 85 -5.67 11.03 -9.74
N ALA A 86 -4.36 11.20 -9.96
CA ALA A 86 -3.47 11.76 -8.96
C ALA A 86 -3.92 13.15 -8.51
N ASP A 87 -4.31 14.03 -9.44
CA ASP A 87 -4.81 15.37 -9.16
C ASP A 87 -6.06 15.37 -8.27
N LYS A 88 -6.93 14.35 -8.37
CA LYS A 88 -8.13 14.22 -7.52
C LYS A 88 -7.82 13.73 -6.11
N LEU A 89 -6.67 13.07 -5.92
CA LEU A 89 -6.30 12.44 -4.66
C LEU A 89 -5.23 13.22 -3.90
N ARG A 90 -4.37 13.97 -4.60
CA ARG A 90 -3.26 14.76 -4.03
C ARG A 90 -3.78 15.69 -2.92
N GLY A 91 -3.07 15.71 -1.81
CA GLY A 91 -3.42 16.50 -0.63
C GLY A 91 -4.53 15.90 0.25
N LYS A 92 -5.23 14.85 -0.19
CA LYS A 92 -6.20 14.14 0.66
C LYS A 92 -5.49 13.26 1.68
N LYS A 93 -6.05 13.22 2.90
CA LYS A 93 -5.60 12.33 3.97
C LYS A 93 -6.46 11.08 3.99
N PHE A 94 -5.83 9.91 4.07
CA PHE A 94 -6.49 8.62 4.25
C PHE A 94 -6.07 7.99 5.58
N ALA A 95 -6.95 7.22 6.22
CA ALA A 95 -6.62 6.56 7.48
C ALA A 95 -5.77 5.30 7.29
N SER A 96 -5.79 4.70 6.10
CA SER A 96 -4.97 3.55 5.72
C SER A 96 -4.76 3.52 4.21
N PHE A 97 -3.79 2.72 3.75
CA PHE A 97 -3.54 2.53 2.33
C PHE A 97 -4.70 1.82 1.63
N ASP A 98 -5.46 0.98 2.34
CA ASP A 98 -6.64 0.33 1.74
C ASP A 98 -7.75 1.35 1.46
N GLN A 99 -7.98 2.34 2.34
CA GLN A 99 -8.92 3.43 2.04
C GLN A 99 -8.46 4.26 0.84
N PHE A 100 -7.15 4.53 0.73
CA PHE A 100 -6.58 5.15 -0.46
C PHE A 100 -6.84 4.30 -1.72
N ARG A 101 -6.57 2.99 -1.66
CA ARG A 101 -6.83 2.05 -2.78
C ARG A 101 -8.30 2.04 -3.19
N GLN A 102 -9.23 2.07 -2.23
CA GLN A 102 -10.66 2.13 -2.52
C GLN A 102 -11.03 3.43 -3.24
N ALA A 103 -10.60 4.57 -2.70
CA ALA A 103 -10.84 5.88 -3.30
C ALA A 103 -10.20 5.99 -4.69
N PHE A 104 -8.99 5.44 -4.87
CA PHE A 104 -8.31 5.38 -6.15
C PHE A 104 -9.18 4.74 -7.23
N TRP A 105 -9.71 3.53 -6.98
CA TRP A 105 -10.57 2.86 -7.95
C TRP A 105 -11.90 3.59 -8.18
N GLN A 106 -12.45 4.25 -7.16
CA GLN A 106 -13.64 5.07 -7.32
C GLN A 106 -13.39 6.30 -8.19
N GLU A 107 -12.24 6.96 -8.07
CA GLU A 107 -11.89 8.08 -8.96
C GLU A 107 -11.66 7.59 -10.40
N VAL A 108 -11.04 6.41 -10.59
CA VAL A 108 -10.95 5.77 -11.92
C VAL A 108 -12.34 5.52 -12.51
N ALA A 109 -13.32 5.12 -11.70
CA ALA A 109 -14.69 4.86 -12.14
C ALA A 109 -15.44 6.13 -12.57
N LYS A 110 -15.10 7.29 -11.99
CA LYS A 110 -15.71 8.59 -12.31
C LYS A 110 -15.09 9.25 -13.55
N ASP A 111 -13.90 8.82 -13.95
CA ASP A 111 -13.20 9.36 -15.10
C ASP A 111 -13.73 8.73 -16.39
N ASN A 112 -14.32 9.54 -17.29
CA ASN A 112 -14.93 9.04 -18.52
C ASN A 112 -13.93 8.40 -19.48
N GLU A 113 -12.66 8.79 -19.44
CA GLU A 113 -11.62 8.28 -20.33
C GLU A 113 -11.12 6.90 -19.89
N LEU A 114 -10.97 6.71 -18.58
CA LEU A 114 -10.49 5.48 -17.99
C LEU A 114 -11.62 4.46 -17.79
N SER A 115 -12.78 4.89 -17.28
CA SER A 115 -13.91 4.00 -16.98
C SER A 115 -14.43 3.24 -18.20
N ARG A 116 -14.42 3.87 -19.38
CA ARG A 116 -14.84 3.23 -20.65
C ARG A 116 -13.94 2.07 -21.10
N GLN A 117 -12.77 1.89 -20.49
CA GLN A 117 -11.86 0.79 -20.79
C GLN A 117 -12.27 -0.51 -20.08
N PHE A 118 -13.24 -0.47 -19.15
CA PHE A 118 -13.66 -1.61 -18.34
C PHE A 118 -14.98 -2.21 -18.83
N GLY A 119 -15.03 -3.54 -18.93
CA GLY A 119 -16.30 -4.26 -19.08
C GLY A 119 -17.18 -4.16 -17.83
N ALA A 120 -18.48 -4.41 -17.97
CA ALA A 120 -19.50 -4.14 -16.93
C ALA A 120 -19.16 -4.70 -15.53
N ALA A 121 -18.66 -5.93 -15.44
CA ALA A 121 -18.29 -6.53 -14.16
C ALA A 121 -17.12 -5.79 -13.47
N ASN A 122 -16.11 -5.38 -14.24
CA ASN A 122 -14.98 -4.61 -13.71
C ASN A 122 -15.37 -3.17 -13.40
N LEU A 123 -16.23 -2.56 -14.21
CA LEU A 123 -16.81 -1.26 -13.91
C LEU A 123 -17.57 -1.28 -12.57
N GLY A 124 -18.41 -2.30 -12.37
CA GLY A 124 -19.11 -2.53 -11.10
C GLY A 124 -18.16 -2.71 -9.91
N ASN A 125 -17.01 -3.36 -10.10
CA ASN A 125 -15.99 -3.47 -9.05
C ASN A 125 -15.43 -2.08 -8.67
N ILE A 126 -14.97 -1.30 -9.65
CA ILE A 126 -14.30 -0.03 -9.38
C ILE A 126 -15.24 1.05 -8.84
N ILE A 127 -16.52 1.05 -9.26
CA ILE A 127 -17.57 1.90 -8.64
C ILE A 127 -17.68 1.61 -7.14
N ASN A 128 -17.56 0.35 -6.74
CA ASN A 128 -17.61 -0.09 -5.35
C ASN A 128 -16.23 -0.01 -4.65
N GLY A 129 -15.23 0.67 -5.22
CA GLY A 129 -13.88 0.78 -4.66
C GLY A 129 -13.07 -0.51 -4.65
N LYS A 130 -13.53 -1.54 -5.37
CA LYS A 130 -12.81 -2.80 -5.53
C LYS A 130 -11.89 -2.70 -6.75
N ALA A 131 -10.72 -3.32 -6.66
CA ALA A 131 -9.85 -3.43 -7.82
C ALA A 131 -10.54 -4.24 -8.94
N PRO A 132 -10.29 -3.93 -10.22
CA PRO A 132 -10.73 -4.75 -11.32
C PRO A 132 -9.91 -6.04 -11.40
N SER A 133 -10.43 -7.04 -12.10
CA SER A 133 -9.72 -8.28 -12.43
C SER A 133 -8.93 -8.13 -13.74
N PRO A 134 -7.67 -8.59 -13.80
CA PRO A 134 -6.95 -8.75 -15.06
C PRO A 134 -7.46 -9.98 -15.81
N ARG A 135 -6.87 -10.26 -16.98
CA ARG A 135 -7.13 -11.51 -17.72
C ARG A 135 -6.76 -12.71 -16.86
N GLU A 136 -7.46 -13.83 -17.02
CA GLU A 136 -7.23 -15.04 -16.22
C GLU A 136 -5.78 -15.54 -16.28
N ILE A 137 -5.14 -15.41 -17.45
CA ILE A 137 -3.72 -15.77 -17.66
C ILE A 137 -2.72 -14.97 -16.80
N ASP A 138 -3.14 -13.82 -16.28
CA ASP A 138 -2.34 -12.92 -15.46
C ASP A 138 -2.68 -13.03 -13.96
N GLN A 139 -3.65 -13.88 -13.61
CA GLN A 139 -4.02 -14.22 -12.24
C GLN A 139 -3.14 -15.37 -11.71
N ILE A 140 -3.01 -15.49 -10.38
CA ILE A 140 -2.23 -16.57 -9.78
C ILE A 140 -2.78 -16.97 -8.41
N GLY A 141 -3.23 -18.22 -8.30
CA GLY A 141 -3.91 -18.72 -7.10
C GLY A 141 -5.12 -17.86 -6.74
N GLY A 142 -5.24 -17.45 -5.48
CA GLY A 142 -6.29 -16.54 -5.02
C GLY A 142 -6.10 -15.07 -5.39
N ARG A 143 -4.96 -14.69 -6.00
CA ARG A 143 -4.67 -13.31 -6.40
C ARG A 143 -5.23 -13.09 -7.80
N VAL A 144 -6.45 -12.53 -7.83
CA VAL A 144 -7.29 -12.41 -9.04
C VAL A 144 -7.65 -10.97 -9.42
N LYS A 145 -7.01 -10.00 -8.77
CA LYS A 145 -7.27 -8.55 -8.92
C LYS A 145 -5.98 -7.81 -9.25
N TYR A 146 -6.07 -6.70 -9.97
CA TYR A 146 -4.94 -5.78 -10.09
C TYR A 146 -4.51 -5.28 -8.71
N GLU A 147 -3.21 -5.06 -8.55
CA GLU A 147 -2.60 -4.72 -7.28
C GLU A 147 -1.83 -3.41 -7.40
N LEU A 148 -1.91 -2.56 -6.35
CA LEU A 148 -1.04 -1.39 -6.23
C LEU A 148 0.27 -1.82 -5.59
N HIS A 149 1.35 -1.63 -6.32
CA HIS A 149 2.72 -1.97 -5.96
C HIS A 149 3.51 -0.69 -5.60
N HIS A 150 4.35 -0.78 -4.57
CA HIS A 150 5.31 0.27 -4.24
C HIS A 150 6.62 0.00 -4.98
N ILE A 151 7.01 0.88 -5.90
CA ILE A 151 8.21 0.73 -6.75
C ILE A 151 9.47 0.72 -5.89
N ASN A 152 9.69 1.77 -5.10
CA ASN A 152 10.60 1.70 -3.95
C ASN A 152 9.85 1.06 -2.79
N TYR A 153 10.32 -0.10 -2.36
CA TYR A 153 9.67 -0.86 -1.30
C TYR A 153 9.61 -0.06 0.00
N ILE A 154 8.47 -0.17 0.70
CA ILE A 154 8.27 0.46 2.01
C ILE A 154 9.38 0.05 3.00
N LYS A 155 9.81 -1.21 2.98
CA LYS A 155 10.91 -1.72 3.83
C LYS A 155 12.25 -1.02 3.58
N ASN A 156 12.42 -0.43 2.40
CA ASN A 156 13.61 0.31 1.97
C ASN A 156 13.42 1.83 2.09
N GLY A 157 12.40 2.28 2.84
CA GLY A 157 12.10 3.72 3.02
C GLY A 157 11.20 4.30 1.94
N GLY A 158 10.62 3.48 1.06
CA GLY A 158 9.64 3.94 0.08
C GLY A 158 8.39 4.56 0.72
N GLU A 159 7.95 5.69 0.17
CA GLU A 159 6.79 6.42 0.68
C GLU A 159 5.49 5.68 0.39
N VAL A 160 4.62 5.57 1.40
CA VAL A 160 3.37 4.80 1.31
C VAL A 160 2.33 5.46 0.40
N TYR A 161 2.23 6.80 0.44
CA TYR A 161 1.19 7.60 -0.20
C TYR A 161 1.71 8.52 -1.30
N ASN A 162 2.98 8.41 -1.67
CA ASN A 162 3.50 9.07 -2.85
C ASN A 162 3.05 8.29 -4.09
N ILE A 163 2.19 8.89 -4.90
CA ILE A 163 1.65 8.29 -6.12
C ILE A 163 2.74 7.94 -7.13
N ASP A 164 3.83 8.71 -7.17
CA ASP A 164 4.95 8.43 -8.08
C ASP A 164 5.76 7.21 -7.65
N ASN A 165 5.58 6.77 -6.40
CA ASN A 165 6.12 5.51 -5.88
C ASN A 165 5.16 4.32 -6.12
N LEU A 166 4.05 4.51 -6.82
CA LEU A 166 3.05 3.47 -7.06
C LEU A 166 2.97 3.07 -8.52
N SER A 167 2.77 1.77 -8.75
CA SER A 167 2.36 1.23 -10.04
C SER A 167 1.24 0.21 -9.87
N ILE A 168 0.51 -0.05 -10.95
CA ILE A 168 -0.50 -1.09 -11.00
C ILE A 168 0.07 -2.28 -11.75
N VAL A 169 -0.02 -3.44 -11.11
CA VAL A 169 0.53 -4.68 -11.64
C VAL A 169 -0.53 -5.77 -11.65
N THR A 170 -0.38 -6.70 -12.59
CA THR A 170 -1.10 -7.98 -12.50
C THR A 170 -0.51 -8.82 -11.37
N PRO A 171 -1.28 -9.73 -10.76
CA PRO A 171 -0.78 -10.66 -9.75
C PRO A 171 0.46 -11.43 -10.19
N LYS A 172 0.45 -11.94 -11.43
CA LYS A 172 1.61 -12.64 -12.01
C LYS A 172 2.84 -11.74 -12.07
N ARG A 173 2.71 -10.53 -12.66
CA ARG A 173 3.84 -9.61 -12.78
C ARG A 173 4.35 -9.14 -11.42
N HIS A 174 3.46 -8.92 -10.45
CA HIS A 174 3.87 -8.53 -9.10
C HIS A 174 4.76 -9.57 -8.44
N ILE A 175 4.46 -10.86 -8.63
CA ILE A 175 5.32 -11.95 -8.14
C ILE A 175 6.68 -11.93 -8.83
N ASP A 176 6.71 -11.71 -10.14
CA ASP A 176 7.96 -11.67 -10.90
C ASP A 176 8.86 -10.50 -10.45
N ILE A 177 8.30 -9.30 -10.26
CA ILE A 177 9.04 -8.15 -9.73
C ILE A 177 9.68 -8.46 -8.36
N HIS A 178 8.97 -9.12 -7.45
CA HIS A 178 9.52 -9.49 -6.14
C HIS A 178 10.50 -10.66 -6.19
N LYS A 179 10.54 -11.44 -7.28
CA LYS A 179 11.59 -12.45 -7.51
C LYS A 179 12.84 -11.83 -8.09
N GLU A 180 12.69 -10.89 -9.03
CA GLU A 180 13.77 -10.17 -9.72
C GLU A 180 14.49 -9.18 -8.78
N GLY A 181 13.74 -8.50 -7.90
CA GLY A 181 14.26 -7.54 -6.91
C GLY A 181 14.76 -8.16 -5.60
N LYS A 182 15.19 -9.43 -5.63
CA LYS A 182 15.86 -10.11 -4.51
C LYS A 182 17.35 -9.80 -4.46
#